data_AF-A0A8H7K8T8-F1
#
_entry.id   AF-A0A8H7K8T8-F1
#
_cell.length_a   1.000
_cell.length_b   1.000
_cell.length_c   1.000
_cell.angle_alpha   90.00
_cell.angle_beta   90.00
_cell.angle_gamma   90.00
#
_symmetry.space_group_name_H-M   'P 1'
#
loop_
_entity.id
_entity.type
_entity.pdbx_description
1 polymer ?
#
loop_
_entity_poly.entity_id
_entity_poly.type
_entity_poly.pdbx_seq_one_letter_code
_entity_poly.pdbx_strand_id
1 'polypeptide(L)'
;MDIASVWWSNRTRSEPSSGVSAAVSQNVVQRINSVVQWVRSRFNEVLEKSEVVRLKLTEAQKQVPEDHPSHPSNQESSSISSSAGGSGVKQVFLTPGISAEKLMFERALEMSRAAAIDEVTNENLPGCELSYITAIRMLEAVLDGDENVPQKALESGKDTNKGAVAEIDSDEEHIRTLIAMITKRLVSVRKKLQMIAEANRAQQASPHLGHRRSGDVTPRSVPSS
;
A
#
# COMPACT_ATOMS: atom_id res chain seq x y z
N MET A 1 5.10 -0.35 -16.47
CA MET A 1 5.08 -1.34 -17.58
C MET A 1 6.49 -1.67 -18.05
N ASP A 2 7.44 -0.76 -17.83
CA ASP A 2 8.80 -0.81 -18.37
C ASP A 2 9.67 -1.90 -17.75
N ILE A 3 9.49 -2.19 -16.46
CA ILE A 3 10.16 -3.32 -15.81
C ILE A 3 9.78 -4.65 -16.48
N ALA A 4 8.52 -4.81 -16.88
CA ALA A 4 8.08 -6.00 -17.60
C ALA A 4 8.65 -6.03 -19.03
N SER A 5 8.66 -4.90 -19.76
CA SER A 5 9.23 -4.88 -21.12
C SER A 5 10.74 -5.18 -21.11
N VAL A 6 11.49 -4.65 -20.14
CA VAL A 6 12.91 -4.96 -19.93
C VAL A 6 13.11 -6.45 -19.59
N TRP A 7 12.29 -7.00 -18.70
CA TRP A 7 12.36 -8.43 -18.35
C TRP A 7 12.08 -9.33 -19.56
N TRP A 8 11.05 -9.03 -20.36
CA TRP A 8 10.74 -9.78 -21.57
C TRP A 8 11.87 -9.69 -22.60
N SER A 9 12.44 -8.50 -22.79
CA SER A 9 13.56 -8.27 -23.72
C SER A 9 14.81 -9.06 -23.33
N ASN A 10 15.15 -9.06 -22.04
CA ASN A 10 16.28 -9.83 -21.50
C ASN A 10 16.05 -11.33 -21.60
N ARG A 11 14.81 -11.79 -21.41
CA ARG A 11 14.45 -13.21 -21.51
C ARG A 11 14.44 -13.72 -22.95
N THR A 12 13.97 -12.94 -23.92
CA THR A 12 14.06 -13.32 -25.34
C THR A 12 15.51 -13.39 -25.84
N ARG A 13 16.42 -12.67 -25.16
CA ARG A 13 17.85 -12.63 -25.48
C ARG A 13 18.66 -13.72 -24.74
N SER A 14 18.11 -14.30 -23.68
CA SER A 14 18.73 -15.39 -22.92
C SER A 14 18.06 -16.72 -23.28
N GLU A 15 18.80 -17.55 -24.02
CA GLU A 15 18.45 -18.95 -24.28
C GLU A 15 18.29 -19.70 -22.93
N PRO A 16 17.47 -20.78 -22.83
CA PRO A 16 17.06 -21.35 -21.55
C PRO A 16 18.20 -22.16 -20.92
N SER A 17 19.22 -21.48 -20.43
CA SER A 17 20.34 -22.05 -19.65
C SER A 17 20.02 -22.14 -18.15
N SER A 18 18.78 -21.86 -17.74
CA SER A 18 18.36 -21.96 -16.34
C SER A 18 17.87 -23.38 -16.07
N GLY A 19 18.55 -24.11 -15.18
CA GLY A 19 18.20 -25.46 -14.72
C GLY A 19 16.88 -25.57 -13.93
N VAL A 20 15.97 -24.62 -14.10
CA VAL A 20 14.62 -24.62 -13.55
C VAL A 20 13.72 -25.45 -14.46
N SER A 21 12.94 -26.36 -13.86
CA SER A 21 11.97 -27.18 -14.59
C SER A 21 11.07 -26.34 -15.49
N ALA A 22 10.86 -26.80 -16.73
CA ALA A 22 10.03 -26.13 -17.72
C ALA A 22 8.63 -25.77 -17.17
N ALA A 23 8.05 -26.61 -16.32
CA ALA A 23 6.75 -26.37 -15.70
C ALA A 23 6.73 -25.17 -14.74
N VAL A 24 7.81 -24.98 -13.96
CA VAL A 24 7.96 -23.83 -13.03
C VAL A 24 8.14 -22.55 -13.83
N SER A 25 8.99 -22.59 -14.85
CA SER A 25 9.21 -21.47 -15.77
C SER A 25 7.91 -21.03 -16.44
N GLN A 26 7.10 -21.98 -16.93
CA GLN A 26 5.78 -21.68 -17.53
C GLN A 26 4.80 -21.05 -16.53
N ASN A 27 4.75 -21.57 -15.29
CA ASN A 27 3.92 -21.00 -14.23
C ASN A 27 4.27 -19.53 -13.94
N VAL A 28 5.57 -19.21 -13.86
CA VAL A 28 6.04 -17.84 -13.64
C VAL A 28 5.61 -16.92 -14.79
N VAL A 29 5.72 -17.37 -16.05
CA VAL A 29 5.24 -16.58 -17.21
C VAL A 29 3.77 -16.25 -17.10
N GLN A 30 2.94 -17.26 -16.76
CA GLN A 30 1.51 -17.09 -16.64
C GLN A 30 1.16 -16.07 -15.55
N ARG A 31 1.81 -16.15 -14.37
CA ARG A 31 1.61 -15.17 -13.30
C ARG A 31 2.01 -13.76 -13.71
N ILE A 32 3.15 -13.60 -14.37
CA ILE A 32 3.60 -12.28 -14.81
C ILE A 32 2.64 -11.72 -15.87
N ASN A 33 2.18 -12.55 -16.82
CA ASN A 33 1.18 -12.13 -17.81
C ASN A 33 -0.11 -11.65 -17.14
N SER A 34 -0.63 -12.38 -16.15
CA SER A 34 -1.82 -11.98 -15.40
C SER A 34 -1.61 -10.64 -14.68
N VAL A 35 -0.45 -10.44 -14.04
CA VAL A 35 -0.11 -9.17 -13.38
C VAL A 35 -0.03 -8.03 -14.39
N VAL A 36 0.63 -8.23 -15.54
CA VAL A 36 0.76 -7.20 -16.59
C VAL A 36 -0.61 -6.82 -17.15
N GLN A 37 -1.48 -7.80 -17.41
CA GLN A 37 -2.84 -7.54 -17.87
C GLN A 37 -3.65 -6.77 -16.83
N TRP A 38 -3.54 -7.16 -15.55
CA TRP A 38 -4.17 -6.44 -14.45
C TRP A 38 -3.68 -5.00 -14.35
N VAL A 39 -2.35 -4.76 -14.41
CA VAL A 39 -1.78 -3.41 -14.40
C VAL A 39 -2.28 -2.58 -15.59
N ARG A 40 -2.37 -3.17 -16.80
CA ARG A 40 -2.90 -2.47 -17.98
C ARG A 40 -4.35 -2.05 -17.78
N SER A 41 -5.18 -2.99 -17.32
CA SER A 41 -6.59 -2.70 -17.03
C SER A 41 -6.71 -1.58 -16.00
N ARG A 42 -5.90 -1.64 -14.93
CA ARG A 42 -5.92 -0.65 -13.86
C ARG A 42 -5.42 0.72 -14.33
N PHE A 43 -4.39 0.77 -15.17
CA PHE A 43 -3.89 2.00 -15.76
C PHE A 43 -4.98 2.68 -16.59
N ASN A 44 -5.64 1.94 -17.49
CA ASN A 44 -6.70 2.49 -18.33
C ASN A 44 -7.88 3.02 -17.50
N GLU A 45 -8.30 2.26 -16.49
CA GLU A 45 -9.37 2.67 -15.58
C GLU A 45 -9.01 3.97 -14.82
N VAL A 46 -7.80 4.06 -14.29
CA VAL A 46 -7.34 5.23 -13.53
C VAL A 46 -7.14 6.44 -14.46
N LEU A 47 -6.66 6.22 -15.69
CA LEU A 47 -6.51 7.26 -16.72
C LEU A 47 -7.88 7.86 -17.09
N GLU A 48 -8.89 7.02 -17.30
CA GLU A 48 -10.24 7.50 -17.60
C GLU A 48 -10.84 8.27 -16.41
N LYS A 49 -10.67 7.74 -15.19
CA LYS A 49 -11.15 8.42 -13.98
C LYS A 49 -10.46 9.75 -13.74
N SER A 50 -9.15 9.85 -13.97
CA SER A 50 -8.42 11.10 -13.80
C SER A 50 -8.89 12.15 -14.80
N GLU A 51 -9.17 11.76 -16.04
CA GLU A 51 -9.73 12.65 -17.05
C GLU A 51 -11.13 13.14 -16.67
N VAL A 52 -12.00 12.27 -16.16
CA VAL A 52 -13.32 12.64 -15.65
C VAL A 52 -13.21 13.64 -14.49
N VAL A 53 -12.34 13.38 -13.52
CA VAL A 53 -12.12 14.29 -12.37
C VAL A 53 -11.56 15.62 -12.84
N ARG A 54 -10.64 15.62 -13.80
CA ARG A 54 -10.06 16.82 -14.40
C ARG A 54 -11.14 17.71 -15.04
N LEU A 55 -12.02 17.12 -15.85
CA LEU A 55 -13.12 17.85 -16.49
C LEU A 55 -14.08 18.44 -15.46
N LYS A 56 -14.45 17.65 -14.43
CA LYS A 56 -15.30 18.12 -13.33
C LYS A 56 -14.66 19.27 -12.55
N LEU A 57 -13.36 19.20 -12.29
CA LEU A 57 -12.65 20.25 -11.58
C LEU A 57 -12.59 21.54 -12.40
N THR A 58 -12.31 21.45 -13.70
CA THR A 58 -12.35 22.62 -14.60
C THR A 58 -13.75 23.24 -14.69
N GLU A 59 -14.80 22.42 -14.71
CA GLU A 59 -16.19 22.91 -14.70
C GLU A 59 -16.53 23.60 -13.38
N ALA A 60 -16.19 22.99 -12.25
CA ALA A 60 -16.40 23.57 -10.93
C ALA A 60 -15.68 24.91 -10.78
N GLN A 61 -14.43 25.02 -11.27
CA GLN A 61 -13.64 26.26 -11.23
C GLN A 61 -14.30 27.43 -11.96
N LYS A 62 -15.02 27.17 -13.06
CA LYS A 62 -15.77 28.21 -13.80
C LYS A 62 -17.02 28.69 -13.07
N GLN A 63 -17.55 27.90 -12.14
CA GLN A 63 -18.74 28.24 -11.36
C GLN A 63 -18.40 29.03 -10.09
N VAL A 64 -17.11 29.16 -9.78
CA VAL A 64 -16.65 29.92 -8.62
C VAL A 64 -16.78 31.42 -8.90
N PRO A 65 -17.17 32.24 -7.91
CA PRO A 65 -17.22 33.70 -8.07
C PRO A 65 -15.91 34.29 -8.58
N GLU A 66 -16.01 35.39 -9.35
CA GLU A 66 -14.86 36.08 -9.94
C GLU A 66 -13.84 36.58 -8.91
N ASP A 67 -14.26 36.85 -7.66
CA ASP A 67 -13.36 37.29 -6.58
C ASP A 67 -12.57 36.14 -5.92
N HIS A 68 -12.79 34.88 -6.32
CA HIS A 68 -12.14 33.74 -5.67
C HIS A 68 -10.73 33.47 -6.23
N PRO A 69 -9.75 33.11 -5.38
CA PRO A 69 -8.38 32.82 -5.82
C PRO A 69 -8.27 31.63 -6.79
N SER A 70 -9.25 30.73 -6.77
CA SER A 70 -9.33 29.57 -7.68
C SER A 70 -10.06 29.83 -9.00
N HIS A 71 -10.52 31.06 -9.27
CA HIS A 71 -11.21 31.40 -10.50
C HIS A 71 -10.21 31.52 -11.68
N PRO A 72 -10.51 30.96 -12.88
CA PRO A 72 -9.56 30.92 -13.99
C PRO A 72 -9.02 32.28 -14.43
N SER A 73 -9.83 33.34 -14.33
CA SER A 73 -9.44 34.70 -14.76
C SER A 73 -8.42 35.37 -13.84
N ASN A 74 -8.23 34.87 -12.61
CA ASN A 74 -7.33 35.46 -11.61
C ASN A 74 -5.94 34.83 -11.62
N GLN A 75 -5.67 33.95 -12.59
CA GLN A 75 -4.57 32.98 -12.52
C GLN A 75 -3.57 33.06 -13.69
N GLU A 76 -3.69 34.05 -14.56
CA GLU A 76 -2.84 34.17 -15.76
C GLU A 76 -1.36 34.45 -15.46
N SER A 77 -1.00 34.88 -14.24
CA SER A 77 0.34 35.36 -13.89
C SER A 77 1.16 34.51 -12.90
N SER A 78 0.62 33.42 -12.34
CA SER A 78 1.34 32.58 -11.35
C SER A 78 1.71 31.19 -11.88
N SER A 79 1.85 31.08 -13.21
CA SER A 79 2.18 29.83 -13.92
C SER A 79 3.65 29.44 -13.75
N ILE A 80 4.06 29.14 -12.52
CA ILE A 80 5.30 28.38 -12.27
C ILE A 80 4.94 26.97 -11.80
N SER A 81 5.04 26.05 -12.76
CA SER A 81 5.71 24.77 -12.58
C SER A 81 5.19 23.82 -11.49
N SER A 82 4.15 23.07 -11.83
CA SER A 82 4.03 21.67 -11.39
C SER A 82 3.70 20.77 -12.58
N SER A 83 4.39 21.01 -13.70
CA SER A 83 4.34 20.18 -14.90
C SER A 83 5.49 19.15 -14.88
N ALA A 84 5.33 18.08 -14.10
CA ALA A 84 6.06 16.85 -14.37
C ALA A 84 5.29 16.07 -15.45
N GLY A 85 5.57 16.36 -16.73
CA GLY A 85 5.07 15.60 -17.87
C GLY A 85 4.52 16.49 -18.99
N GLY A 86 5.30 16.65 -20.06
CA GLY A 86 4.90 17.40 -21.24
C GLY A 86 3.69 16.80 -21.94
N SER A 87 2.62 17.58 -22.05
CA SER A 87 1.60 17.51 -23.10
C SER A 87 0.71 18.75 -22.95
N GLY A 88 0.24 19.33 -24.06
CA GLY A 88 -0.56 20.56 -24.11
C GLY A 88 -1.98 20.46 -23.51
N VAL A 89 -2.10 19.84 -22.33
CA VAL A 89 -3.34 19.66 -21.59
C VAL A 89 -3.62 20.93 -20.78
N LYS A 90 -4.86 21.43 -20.87
CA LYS A 90 -5.36 22.56 -20.08
C LYS A 90 -5.01 22.36 -18.61
N GLN A 91 -4.18 23.27 -18.08
CA GLN A 91 -3.74 23.25 -16.70
C GLN A 91 -4.95 23.27 -15.77
N VAL A 92 -4.96 22.39 -14.78
CA VAL A 92 -5.99 22.36 -13.75
C VAL A 92 -5.36 22.79 -12.45
N PHE A 93 -5.98 23.77 -11.79
CA PHE A 93 -5.46 24.32 -10.55
C PHE A 93 -5.89 23.44 -9.38
N LEU A 94 -4.92 23.01 -8.58
CA LEU A 94 -5.19 22.34 -7.32
C LEU A 94 -5.23 23.38 -6.20
N THR A 95 -6.11 23.19 -5.22
CA THR A 95 -6.16 24.06 -4.05
C THR A 95 -4.80 24.02 -3.32
N PRO A 96 -4.20 25.18 -3.00
CA PRO A 96 -2.94 25.22 -2.27
C PRO A 96 -3.00 24.39 -0.98
N GLY A 97 -1.96 23.61 -0.70
CA GLY A 97 -1.86 22.77 0.51
C GLY A 97 -2.43 21.36 0.38
N ILE A 98 -2.96 20.97 -0.79
CA ILE A 98 -3.32 19.58 -1.10
C ILE A 98 -2.23 18.98 -1.99
N SER A 99 -1.49 18.00 -1.45
CA SER A 99 -0.51 17.21 -2.20
C SER A 99 -0.81 15.71 -2.08
N ALA A 100 -0.42 14.92 -3.07
CA ALA A 100 -0.65 13.47 -3.06
C ALA A 100 0.12 12.80 -1.91
N GLU A 101 1.34 13.27 -1.66
CA GLU A 101 2.24 12.80 -0.60
C GLU A 101 1.61 13.03 0.77
N LYS A 102 1.10 14.25 1.02
CA LYS A 102 0.41 14.60 2.27
C LYS A 102 -0.83 13.72 2.49
N LEU A 103 -1.64 13.49 1.45
CA LEU A 103 -2.81 12.61 1.53
C LEU A 103 -2.41 11.15 1.80
N MET A 104 -1.36 10.65 1.16
CA MET A 104 -0.86 9.29 1.40
C MET A 104 -0.32 9.13 2.82
N PHE A 105 0.45 10.11 3.32
CA PHE A 105 0.96 10.13 4.68
C PHE A 105 -0.15 10.16 5.74
N GLU A 106 -1.09 11.11 5.63
CA GLU A 106 -2.21 11.24 6.56
C GLU A 106 -3.05 9.96 6.59
N ARG A 107 -3.33 9.38 5.41
CA ARG A 107 -4.09 8.15 5.30
C ARG A 107 -3.35 6.95 5.88
N ALA A 108 -2.04 6.84 5.67
CA ALA A 108 -1.22 5.76 6.24
C ALA A 108 -1.24 5.82 7.78
N LEU A 109 -1.12 7.01 8.36
CA LEU A 109 -1.22 7.21 9.81
C LEU A 109 -2.59 6.87 10.36
N GLU A 110 -3.66 7.28 9.67
CA GLU A 110 -5.02 6.93 10.04
C GLU A 110 -5.23 5.42 10.04
N MET A 111 -4.83 4.73 8.96
CA MET A 111 -4.93 3.27 8.84
C MET A 111 -4.14 2.55 9.93
N SER A 112 -2.92 3.01 10.21
CA SER A 112 -2.07 2.44 11.26
C SER A 112 -2.67 2.64 12.66
N ARG A 113 -3.26 3.81 12.94
CA ARG A 113 -3.94 4.08 14.22
C ARG A 113 -5.18 3.22 14.40
N ALA A 114 -6.04 3.12 13.38
CA ALA A 114 -7.22 2.28 13.42
C ALA A 114 -6.84 0.80 13.67
N ALA A 115 -5.88 0.27 12.89
CA ALA A 115 -5.41 -1.10 13.04
C ALA A 115 -4.82 -1.39 14.43
N ALA A 116 -4.21 -0.40 15.08
CA ALA A 116 -3.66 -0.55 16.41
C ALA A 116 -4.73 -0.60 17.51
N ILE A 117 -5.83 0.14 17.33
CA ILE A 117 -6.97 0.09 18.25
C ILE A 117 -7.61 -1.30 18.14
N ASP A 118 -7.90 -1.74 16.91
CA ASP A 118 -8.48 -3.06 16.62
C ASP A 118 -7.57 -4.20 17.12
N GLU A 119 -6.25 -4.05 16.99
CA GLU A 119 -5.29 -5.03 17.51
C GLU A 119 -5.38 -5.17 19.04
N VAL A 120 -5.54 -4.06 19.77
CA VAL A 120 -5.62 -4.07 21.25
C VAL A 120 -6.95 -4.66 21.72
N THR A 121 -8.03 -4.43 20.97
CA THR A 121 -9.34 -5.04 21.23
C THR A 121 -9.41 -6.51 20.77
N ASN A 122 -8.37 -7.02 20.11
CA ASN A 122 -8.31 -8.33 19.45
C ASN A 122 -9.42 -8.53 18.39
N GLU A 123 -9.86 -7.44 17.79
CA GLU A 123 -10.84 -7.45 16.71
C GLU A 123 -10.13 -7.57 15.36
N ASN A 124 -10.59 -8.51 14.53
CA ASN A 124 -10.16 -8.66 13.14
C ASN A 124 -8.62 -8.57 12.90
N LEU A 125 -7.83 -9.39 13.62
CA LEU A 125 -6.37 -9.42 13.46
C LEU A 125 -5.88 -9.60 11.99
N PRO A 126 -6.54 -10.38 11.11
CA PRO A 126 -6.18 -10.41 9.69
C PRO A 126 -6.37 -9.06 8.98
N GLY A 127 -7.39 -8.31 9.35
CA GLY A 127 -7.61 -6.94 8.87
C GLY A 127 -6.55 -5.96 9.38
N CYS A 128 -6.12 -6.08 10.64
CA CYS A 128 -5.00 -5.30 11.18
C CYS A 128 -3.71 -5.56 10.39
N GLU A 129 -3.41 -6.82 10.05
CA GLU A 129 -2.25 -7.18 9.23
C GLU A 129 -2.27 -6.47 7.88
N LEU A 130 -3.40 -6.55 7.17
CA LEU A 130 -3.57 -5.92 5.87
C LEU A 130 -3.45 -4.39 5.94
N SER A 131 -4.03 -3.78 6.98
CA SER A 131 -3.97 -2.34 7.20
C SER A 131 -2.54 -1.85 7.44
N TYR A 132 -1.75 -2.58 8.24
CA TYR A 132 -0.34 -2.23 8.45
C TYR A 132 0.50 -2.40 7.18
N ILE A 133 0.31 -3.48 6.41
CA ILE A 133 1.00 -3.67 5.11
C ILE A 133 0.69 -2.52 4.16
N THR A 134 -0.58 -2.12 4.09
CA THR A 134 -1.02 -1.04 3.21
C THR A 134 -0.44 0.30 3.66
N ALA A 135 -0.46 0.59 4.96
CA ALA A 135 0.15 1.80 5.50
C ALA A 135 1.65 1.89 5.20
N ILE A 136 2.40 0.79 5.35
CA ILE A 136 3.83 0.74 5.00
C ILE A 136 4.03 1.07 3.52
N ARG A 137 3.29 0.41 2.61
CA ARG A 137 3.41 0.66 1.16
C ARG A 137 3.11 2.10 0.77
N MET A 138 2.17 2.74 1.46
CA MET A 138 1.85 4.16 1.23
C MET A 138 2.99 5.07 1.67
N LEU A 139 3.64 4.79 2.81
CA LEU A 139 4.80 5.55 3.28
C LEU A 139 6.04 5.30 2.42
N GLU A 140 6.28 4.07 1.97
CA GLU A 140 7.33 3.74 1.00
C GLU A 140 7.11 4.50 -0.32
N ALA A 141 5.88 4.55 -0.82
CA ALA A 141 5.56 5.31 -2.04
C ALA A 141 5.77 6.83 -1.90
N VAL A 142 5.66 7.38 -0.69
CA VAL A 142 5.99 8.79 -0.42
C VAL A 142 7.50 9.01 -0.51
N LEU A 143 8.32 8.08 -0.01
CA LEU A 143 9.79 8.16 -0.09
C LEU A 143 10.33 7.92 -1.51
N ASP A 144 9.74 6.97 -2.25
CA ASP A 144 10.15 6.63 -3.62
C ASP A 144 9.91 7.77 -4.63
N GLY A 145 9.07 8.75 -4.28
CA GLY A 145 8.71 9.89 -5.13
C GLY A 145 9.83 10.91 -5.33
N ASP A 146 10.79 11.02 -4.40
CA ASP A 146 11.83 12.07 -4.42
C ASP A 146 13.13 11.62 -5.14
N GLU A 147 13.46 10.31 -5.09
CA GLU A 147 14.66 9.75 -5.75
C GLU A 147 14.61 9.76 -7.28
N ASN A 148 13.43 9.93 -7.89
CA ASN A 148 13.24 9.85 -9.34
C ASN A 148 13.13 11.21 -10.04
N VAL A 149 13.28 12.32 -9.31
CA VAL A 149 13.53 13.62 -9.94
C VAL A 149 15.03 13.65 -10.26
N PRO A 150 15.45 13.60 -11.53
CA PRO A 150 16.88 13.65 -11.83
C PRO A 150 17.43 14.99 -11.35
N GLN A 151 18.17 14.99 -10.24
CA GLN A 151 18.91 16.12 -9.66
C GLN A 151 20.02 16.68 -10.59
N LYS A 152 19.97 16.41 -11.90
CA LYS A 152 21.00 16.76 -12.89
C LYS A 152 20.76 18.08 -13.63
N ALA A 153 20.09 19.06 -13.01
CA ALA A 153 19.91 20.38 -13.62
C ALA A 153 20.14 21.57 -12.68
N LEU A 154 20.94 21.43 -11.62
CA LEU A 154 21.34 22.55 -10.76
C LEU A 154 22.84 22.52 -10.45
N GLU A 155 23.66 22.45 -11.50
CA GLU A 155 25.02 23.01 -11.47
C GLU A 155 25.03 24.37 -12.17
N SER A 156 24.44 25.38 -11.53
CA SER A 156 24.83 26.80 -11.71
C SER A 156 24.00 27.68 -10.79
N GLY A 157 24.63 28.24 -9.75
CA GLY A 157 23.99 29.21 -8.88
C GLY A 157 24.34 29.00 -7.42
N LYS A 158 25.57 29.38 -7.08
CA LYS A 158 26.11 29.46 -5.73
C LYS A 158 25.25 30.41 -4.85
N ASP A 159 25.02 30.00 -3.61
CA ASP A 159 24.53 30.79 -2.46
C ASP A 159 23.02 31.09 -2.35
N THR A 160 22.21 30.11 -1.91
CA THR A 160 21.09 30.23 -0.92
C THR A 160 20.22 28.96 -0.90
N ASN A 161 20.59 27.88 -0.18
CA ASN A 161 19.59 26.88 0.27
C ASN A 161 20.09 25.81 1.27
N LYS A 162 20.82 26.16 2.34
CA LYS A 162 21.20 25.15 3.37
C LYS A 162 20.06 24.80 4.35
N GLY A 163 18.96 25.57 4.36
CA GLY A 163 17.83 25.38 5.28
C GLY A 163 16.78 24.37 4.79
N ALA A 164 16.33 24.46 3.54
CA ALA A 164 15.27 23.58 3.03
C ALA A 164 15.72 22.14 2.81
N VAL A 165 17.01 21.92 2.54
CA VAL A 165 17.57 20.55 2.40
C VAL A 165 17.58 19.81 3.73
N ALA A 166 17.81 20.53 4.85
CA ALA A 166 17.81 19.94 6.19
C ALA A 166 16.39 19.65 6.72
N GLU A 167 15.40 20.44 6.32
CA GLU A 167 13.99 20.25 6.71
C GLU A 167 13.37 19.03 6.01
N ILE A 168 13.68 18.82 4.73
CA ILE A 168 13.22 17.65 3.96
C ILE A 168 13.85 16.35 4.50
N ASP A 169 15.15 16.36 4.78
CA ASP A 169 15.87 15.20 5.35
C ASP A 169 15.28 14.79 6.72
N SER A 170 14.89 15.76 7.54
CA SER A 170 14.22 15.54 8.83
C SER A 170 12.86 14.85 8.67
N ASP A 171 12.07 15.23 7.66
CA ASP A 171 10.75 14.63 7.40
C ASP A 171 10.88 13.20 6.84
N GLU A 172 11.86 12.94 5.99
CA GLU A 172 12.13 11.59 5.50
C GLU A 172 12.61 10.64 6.62
N GLU A 173 13.51 11.11 7.48
CA GLU A 173 13.95 10.37 8.67
C GLU A 173 12.75 10.04 9.59
N HIS A 174 11.82 10.97 9.74
CA HIS A 174 10.59 10.76 10.48
C HIS A 174 9.73 9.66 9.84
N ILE A 175 9.55 9.69 8.52
CA ILE A 175 8.80 8.66 7.77
C ILE A 175 9.48 7.29 7.90
N ARG A 176 10.80 7.20 7.77
CA ARG A 176 11.57 5.96 7.98
C ARG A 176 11.37 5.41 9.40
N THR A 177 11.34 6.29 10.39
CA THR A 177 11.06 5.91 11.78
C THR A 177 9.64 5.36 11.95
N LEU A 178 8.64 5.98 11.34
CA LEU A 178 7.26 5.50 11.32
C LEU A 178 7.14 4.11 10.67
N ILE A 179 7.76 3.91 9.50
CA ILE A 179 7.81 2.60 8.83
C ILE A 179 8.38 1.54 9.76
N ALA A 180 9.49 1.83 10.45
CA ALA A 180 10.11 0.90 11.38
C ALA A 180 9.18 0.54 12.56
N MET A 181 8.46 1.52 13.11
CA MET A 181 7.48 1.27 14.19
C MET A 181 6.29 0.43 13.72
N ILE A 182 5.72 0.75 12.56
CA ILE A 182 4.58 0.00 11.99
C ILE A 182 5.01 -1.43 11.65
N THR A 183 6.22 -1.61 11.13
CA THR A 183 6.79 -2.93 10.83
C THR A 183 6.92 -3.78 12.09
N LYS A 184 7.39 -3.21 13.21
CA LYS A 184 7.44 -3.93 14.50
C LYS A 184 6.06 -4.40 14.94
N ARG A 185 5.02 -3.57 14.77
CA ARG A 185 3.64 -3.95 15.07
C ARG A 185 3.12 -5.05 14.14
N LEU A 186 3.38 -4.95 12.84
CA LEU A 186 3.04 -5.98 11.86
C LEU A 186 3.64 -7.35 12.24
N VAL A 187 4.91 -7.39 12.67
CA VAL A 187 5.55 -8.62 13.14
C VAL A 187 4.85 -9.19 14.38
N SER A 188 4.47 -8.32 15.33
CA SER A 188 3.69 -8.71 16.52
C SER A 188 2.34 -9.32 16.14
N VAL A 189 1.57 -8.68 15.24
CA VAL A 189 0.27 -9.19 14.77
C VAL A 189 0.43 -10.53 14.07
N ARG A 190 1.42 -10.69 13.20
CA ARG A 190 1.70 -11.97 12.54
C ARG A 190 2.00 -13.08 13.54
N LYS A 191 2.79 -12.78 14.57
CA LYS A 191 3.07 -13.74 15.64
C LYS A 191 1.79 -14.12 16.40
N LYS A 192 0.93 -13.15 16.73
CA LYS A 192 -0.38 -13.41 17.35
C LYS A 192 -1.25 -14.31 16.48
N LEU A 193 -1.36 -14.00 15.18
CA LEU A 193 -2.11 -14.80 14.21
C LEU A 193 -1.58 -16.24 14.12
N GLN A 194 -0.26 -16.41 14.09
CA GLN A 194 0.37 -17.74 14.07
C GLN A 194 0.04 -18.53 15.35
N MET A 195 0.16 -17.93 16.53
CA MET A 195 -0.18 -18.60 17.79
C MET A 195 -1.65 -19.01 17.83
N ILE A 196 -2.56 -18.18 17.33
CA ILE A 196 -4.00 -18.51 17.23
C ILE A 196 -4.21 -19.68 16.27
N ALA A 197 -3.53 -19.69 15.12
CA ALA A 197 -3.63 -20.79 14.15
C ALA A 197 -3.11 -22.11 14.72
N GLU A 198 -1.98 -22.08 15.43
CA GLU A 198 -1.40 -23.25 16.10
C GLU A 198 -2.32 -23.78 17.22
N ALA A 199 -2.88 -22.90 18.05
CA ALA A 199 -3.84 -23.27 19.08
C ALA A 199 -5.11 -23.92 18.49
N ASN A 200 -5.66 -23.35 17.41
CA ASN A 200 -6.82 -23.91 16.73
C ASN A 200 -6.52 -25.30 16.13
N ARG A 201 -5.32 -25.48 15.55
CA ARG A 201 -4.87 -26.77 15.04
C ARG A 201 -4.72 -27.82 16.15
N ALA A 202 -4.18 -27.44 17.31
CA ALA A 202 -4.03 -28.34 18.45
C ALA A 202 -5.40 -28.77 19.04
N GLN A 203 -6.39 -27.87 19.05
CA GLN A 203 -7.76 -28.19 19.47
C GLN A 203 -8.45 -29.16 18.50
N GLN A 204 -8.24 -29.00 17.19
CA GLN A 204 -8.79 -29.91 16.17
C GLN A 204 -8.09 -31.28 16.14
N ALA A 205 -6.84 -31.36 16.60
CA ALA A 205 -6.07 -32.60 16.67
C ALA A 205 -6.36 -33.45 17.92
N SER A 206 -7.13 -32.95 18.90
CA SER A 206 -7.66 -33.80 19.97
C SER A 206 -8.91 -34.53 19.47
N PRO A 207 -8.88 -35.87 19.26
CA PRO A 207 -10.10 -36.61 19.07
C PRO A 207 -10.89 -36.52 20.37
N HIS A 208 -12.18 -36.21 20.24
CA HIS A 208 -13.20 -36.39 21.26
C HIS A 208 -12.84 -37.56 22.21
N LEU A 209 -12.48 -37.27 23.46
CA LEU A 209 -12.66 -38.21 24.56
C LEU A 209 -14.17 -38.32 24.75
N GLY A 210 -14.77 -39.17 23.92
CA GLY A 210 -16.15 -39.57 23.98
C GLY A 210 -16.43 -40.13 25.37
N HIS A 211 -17.28 -39.41 26.08
CA HIS A 211 -18.05 -39.88 27.21
C HIS A 211 -18.67 -41.25 26.89
N ARG A 212 -18.05 -42.33 27.35
CA ARG A 212 -18.73 -43.62 27.59
C ARG A 212 -18.44 -44.04 29.02
N ARG A 213 -19.28 -43.56 29.94
CA ARG A 213 -19.61 -44.23 31.20
C ARG A 213 -20.00 -45.68 30.85
N SER A 214 -19.10 -46.63 31.12
CA SER A 214 -19.34 -48.05 30.89
C SER A 214 -19.13 -48.79 32.20
N GLY A 215 -20.24 -49.27 32.75
CA GLY A 215 -20.34 -50.47 33.58
C GLY A 215 -19.60 -50.47 34.92
N ASP A 216 -20.30 -50.07 35.98
CA ASP A 216 -20.14 -50.75 37.27
C ASP A 216 -21.55 -51.12 37.78
N VAL A 217 -22.02 -52.30 37.35
CA VAL A 217 -23.15 -52.99 37.96
C VAL A 217 -22.54 -54.11 38.79
N THR A 218 -22.38 -53.86 40.08
CA THR A 218 -22.10 -54.90 41.07
C THR A 218 -23.43 -55.35 41.70
N PRO A 219 -23.76 -56.65 41.68
CA PRO A 219 -24.99 -57.15 42.30
C PRO A 219 -24.80 -57.29 43.81
N ARG A 220 -25.66 -56.65 44.60
CA ARG A 220 -25.77 -56.91 46.05
C ARG A 220 -26.68 -58.11 46.26
N SER A 221 -26.09 -59.22 46.70
CA SER A 221 -26.82 -60.37 47.26
C SER A 221 -27.44 -59.98 48.60
N VAL A 222 -28.76 -60.16 48.74
CA VAL A 222 -29.50 -60.12 50.01
C VAL A 222 -29.62 -61.53 50.58
N PRO A 223 -29.39 -61.75 51.89
CA PRO A 223 -29.83 -62.96 52.57
C PRO A 223 -31.25 -62.75 53.12
N SER A 224 -32.16 -63.67 52.81
CA SER A 224 -33.46 -63.80 53.48
C SER A 224 -33.42 -65.01 54.40
N SER A 225 -33.72 -64.75 55.67
CA SER A 225 -34.38 -65.70 56.57
C SER A 225 -35.89 -65.60 56.40
#